data_AF-A0A660LIH7-F1
#
_entry.id   AF-A0A660LIH7-F1
#
_cell.length_a   1.000
_cell.length_b   1.000
_cell.length_c   1.000
_cell.angle_alpha   90.00
_cell.angle_beta   90.00
_cell.angle_gamma   90.00
#
_symmetry.space_group_name_H-M   'P 1'
#
loop_
_entity.id
_entity.type
_entity.pdbx_description
1 polymer ?
#
loop_
_entity_poly.entity_id
_entity_poly.type
_entity_poly.pdbx_seq_one_letter_code
_entity_poly.pdbx_strand_id
1 'polypeptide(L)'
;MDLNALETSFDLVAPRGEELVELFYTRLFETAPAVQPLFAHTDMARQRQMLLAALVLLRRSLRDLDAAVPTLRRLGARHVEYGAEEAHYAVVGATLIGAMAEIAGEAWTPAYGEAWTEAFGVVAGVMLEGAAEAQLAIAA
;
A
#
# COMPACT_ATOMS: atom_id res chain seq x y z
N MET A 1 -3.02 7.36 -15.44
CA MET A 1 -3.61 7.35 -14.08
C MET A 1 -4.89 8.16 -14.07
N ASP A 2 -6.03 7.49 -13.87
CA ASP A 2 -7.34 8.14 -13.73
C ASP A 2 -7.50 8.71 -12.31
N LEU A 3 -7.25 10.01 -12.17
CA LEU A 3 -7.34 10.70 -10.88
C LEU A 3 -8.77 10.72 -10.35
N ASN A 4 -9.78 10.87 -11.21
CA ASN A 4 -11.17 10.95 -10.74
C ASN A 4 -11.61 9.61 -10.15
N ALA A 5 -11.26 8.51 -10.81
CA ALA A 5 -11.51 7.16 -10.31
C ALA A 5 -10.87 6.94 -8.93
N LEU A 6 -9.59 7.32 -8.75
CA LEU A 6 -8.88 7.19 -7.47
C LEU A 6 -9.51 8.04 -6.36
N GLU A 7 -9.82 9.30 -6.66
CA GLU A 7 -10.42 10.22 -5.69
C GLU A 7 -11.81 9.75 -5.26
N THR A 8 -12.68 9.46 -6.22
CA THR A 8 -14.06 9.01 -5.97
C THR A 8 -14.10 7.69 -5.21
N SER A 9 -13.31 6.71 -5.64
CA SER A 9 -13.29 5.39 -5.01
C SER A 9 -12.67 5.40 -3.61
N PHE A 10 -11.69 6.26 -3.35
CA PHE A 10 -11.18 6.45 -1.99
C PHE A 10 -12.24 7.02 -1.05
N ASP A 11 -13.02 7.99 -1.54
CA ASP A 11 -14.05 8.66 -0.74
C ASP A 11 -15.20 7.70 -0.37
N LEU A 12 -15.40 6.61 -1.13
CA LEU A 12 -16.34 5.53 -0.76
C LEU A 12 -15.89 4.73 0.47
N VAL A 13 -14.58 4.54 0.65
CA VAL A 13 -14.04 3.69 1.73
C VAL A 13 -13.52 4.49 2.92
N ALA A 14 -13.18 5.77 2.73
CA ALA A 14 -12.61 6.63 3.76
C ALA A 14 -13.41 6.70 5.07
N PRO A 15 -14.76 6.74 5.08
CA PRO A 15 -15.55 6.71 6.32
C PRO A 15 -15.37 5.43 7.15
N ARG A 16 -14.93 4.34 6.51
CA ARG A 16 -14.69 3.02 7.10
C ARG A 16 -13.20 2.66 7.11
N GLY A 17 -12.32 3.66 7.17
CA GLY A 17 -10.87 3.48 7.06
C GLY A 17 -10.26 2.53 8.09
N GLU A 18 -10.77 2.51 9.33
CA GLU A 18 -10.32 1.56 10.37
C GLU A 18 -10.69 0.12 10.01
N GLU A 19 -11.92 -0.09 9.55
CA GLU A 19 -12.40 -1.40 9.09
C GLU A 19 -11.61 -1.88 7.85
N LEU A 20 -11.30 -0.96 6.92
CA LEU A 20 -10.49 -1.25 5.75
C LEU A 20 -9.12 -1.81 6.12
N VAL A 21 -8.40 -1.17 7.07
CA VAL A 21 -7.06 -1.63 7.44
C VAL A 21 -7.09 -2.91 8.27
N GLU A 22 -8.15 -3.14 9.05
CA GLU A 22 -8.36 -4.42 9.75
C GLU A 22 -8.63 -5.57 8.78
N LEU A 23 -9.52 -5.34 7.81
CA LEU A 23 -9.81 -6.30 6.75
C LEU A 23 -8.56 -6.58 5.91
N PHE A 24 -7.80 -5.55 5.53
CA PHE A 24 -6.55 -5.69 4.79
C PHE A 24 -5.58 -6.65 5.49
N TYR A 25 -5.28 -6.45 6.78
CA TYR A 25 -4.33 -7.32 7.47
C TYR A 25 -4.85 -8.74 7.66
N THR A 26 -6.15 -8.90 7.93
CA THR A 26 -6.81 -10.21 7.97
C THR A 26 -6.60 -10.94 6.64
N ARG A 27 -6.96 -10.31 5.52
CA ARG A 27 -6.82 -10.89 4.18
C ARG A 27 -5.36 -11.13 3.77
N LEU A 28 -4.45 -10.24 4.16
CA LEU A 28 -3.02 -10.37 3.84
C LEU A 28 -2.45 -11.63 4.48
N PHE A 29 -2.75 -11.84 5.76
CA PHE A 29 -2.24 -12.98 6.51
C PHE A 29 -2.90 -14.31 6.16
N GLU A 30 -4.15 -14.28 5.66
CA GLU A 30 -4.82 -15.44 5.06
C GLU A 30 -4.22 -15.79 3.69
N THR A 31 -3.99 -14.78 2.84
CA THR A 31 -3.55 -14.97 1.44
C THR A 31 -2.06 -15.29 1.33
N ALA A 32 -1.24 -14.65 2.17
CA ALA A 32 0.20 -14.85 2.21
C ALA A 32 0.69 -15.08 3.65
N PRO A 33 0.43 -16.25 4.25
CA PRO A 33 0.89 -16.54 5.62
C PRO A 33 2.40 -16.36 5.82
N ALA A 34 3.18 -16.53 4.75
CA ALA A 34 4.64 -16.34 4.74
C ALA A 34 5.09 -14.91 5.11
N VAL A 35 4.23 -13.90 5.01
CA VAL A 35 4.57 -12.52 5.41
C VAL A 35 4.33 -12.26 6.90
N GLN A 36 3.56 -13.11 7.60
CA GLN A 36 3.27 -12.93 9.02
C GLN A 36 4.53 -12.79 9.90
N PRO A 37 5.62 -13.55 9.69
CA PRO A 37 6.85 -13.40 10.47
C PRO A 37 7.45 -11.98 10.40
N LEU A 38 7.26 -11.25 9.30
CA LEU A 38 7.72 -9.85 9.15
C LEU A 38 7.03 -8.91 10.16
N PHE A 39 5.85 -9.31 10.67
CA PHE A 39 5.05 -8.56 11.62
C PHE A 39 5.12 -9.11 13.06
N ALA A 40 5.89 -10.17 13.34
CA ALA A 40 5.88 -10.87 14.62
C ALA A 40 6.23 -9.98 15.84
N HIS A 41 7.02 -8.94 15.63
CA HIS A 41 7.43 -7.97 16.65
C HIS A 41 6.84 -6.57 16.42
N THR A 42 5.78 -6.49 15.60
CA THR A 42 5.13 -5.23 15.26
C THR A 42 3.92 -5.00 16.17
N ASP A 43 3.79 -3.79 16.70
CA ASP A 43 2.53 -3.33 17.28
C ASP A 43 1.48 -3.18 16.17
N MET A 44 0.62 -4.18 16.04
CA MET A 44 -0.37 -4.22 14.96
C MET A 44 -1.43 -3.10 15.07
N ALA A 45 -1.70 -2.59 16.27
CA ALA A 45 -2.62 -1.46 16.43
C ALA A 45 -1.98 -0.19 15.83
N ARG A 46 -0.72 0.07 16.18
CA ARG A 46 0.05 1.18 15.59
C ARG A 46 0.24 0.99 14.09
N GLN A 47 0.51 -0.22 13.63
CA GLN A 47 0.73 -0.53 12.22
C GLN A 47 -0.51 -0.24 11.37
N ARG A 48 -1.71 -0.59 11.84
CA ARG A 48 -2.99 -0.24 11.19
C ARG A 48 -3.14 1.28 11.05
N GLN A 49 -2.83 2.04 12.10
CA GLN A 49 -2.87 3.51 12.07
C GLN A 49 -1.86 4.08 11.07
N MET A 50 -0.65 3.51 10.98
CA MET A 50 0.36 3.92 10.02
C MET A 50 -0.08 3.67 8.57
N LEU A 51 -0.69 2.51 8.29
CA LEU A 51 -1.22 2.21 6.96
C LEU A 51 -2.35 3.18 6.58
N LEU A 52 -3.30 3.42 7.49
CA LEU A 52 -4.40 4.36 7.24
C LEU A 52 -3.86 5.78 6.96
N ALA A 53 -2.89 6.24 7.76
CA ALA A 53 -2.25 7.53 7.52
C ALA A 53 -1.52 7.61 6.17
N ALA A 54 -0.87 6.52 5.75
CA ALA A 54 -0.21 6.44 4.44
C ALA A 54 -1.23 6.51 3.29
N LEU A 55 -2.37 5.85 3.40
CA LEU A 55 -3.45 5.91 2.41
C LEU A 55 -4.06 7.32 2.31
N VAL A 56 -4.30 7.98 3.44
CA VAL A 56 -4.79 9.37 3.47
C VAL A 56 -3.76 10.33 2.85
N LEU A 57 -2.46 10.12 3.12
CA LEU A 57 -1.41 10.90 2.50
C LEU A 57 -1.37 10.69 0.98
N LEU A 58 -1.43 9.43 0.53
CA LEU A 58 -1.48 9.10 -0.90
C LEU A 58 -2.65 9.81 -1.58
N ARG A 59 -3.86 9.75 -0.99
CA ARG A 59 -5.05 10.46 -1.48
C ARG A 59 -4.83 11.96 -1.65
N ARG A 60 -4.09 12.61 -0.75
CA ARG A 60 -3.75 14.04 -0.81
C ARG A 60 -2.68 14.33 -1.86
N SER A 61 -1.78 13.38 -2.09
CA SER A 61 -0.66 13.51 -3.02
C SER A 61 -0.95 13.02 -4.43
N LEU A 62 -2.14 12.49 -4.73
CA LEU A 62 -2.49 11.96 -6.06
C LEU A 62 -2.24 12.94 -7.22
N ARG A 63 -2.35 14.24 -6.94
CA ARG A 63 -2.15 15.32 -7.92
C ARG A 63 -0.69 15.78 -8.06
N ASP A 64 0.19 15.32 -7.17
CA ASP A 64 1.62 15.63 -7.15
C ASP A 64 2.39 14.47 -6.50
N LEU A 65 2.46 13.35 -7.23
CA LEU A 65 3.20 12.16 -6.79
C LEU A 65 4.72 12.38 -6.84
N ASP A 66 5.20 13.27 -7.71
CA ASP A 66 6.63 13.58 -7.83
C ASP A 66 7.18 14.14 -6.52
N ALA A 67 6.43 14.99 -5.83
CA ALA A 67 6.80 15.48 -4.49
C ALA A 67 6.89 14.36 -3.44
N ALA A 68 6.20 13.22 -3.63
CA ALA A 68 6.25 12.08 -2.72
C ALA A 68 7.46 11.16 -2.97
N VAL A 69 8.09 11.22 -4.15
CA VAL A 69 9.17 10.31 -4.57
C VAL A 69 10.30 10.20 -3.54
N PRO A 70 10.89 11.29 -3.02
CA PRO A 70 11.97 11.17 -2.04
C PRO A 70 11.55 10.45 -0.75
N THR A 71 10.29 10.63 -0.33
CA THR A 71 9.75 9.97 0.85
C THR A 71 9.48 8.48 0.58
N LEU A 72 8.94 8.14 -0.59
CA LEU A 72 8.70 6.77 -1.01
C LEU A 72 10.00 5.98 -1.16
N ARG A 73 11.06 6.56 -1.74
CA ARG A 73 12.39 5.90 -1.79
C ARG A 73 12.94 5.59 -0.41
N ARG A 74 12.92 6.57 0.52
CA ARG A 74 13.33 6.33 1.92
C ARG A 74 12.47 5.28 2.61
N LEU A 75 11.17 5.23 2.29
CA LEU A 75 10.28 4.20 2.82
C LEU A 75 10.67 2.82 2.29
N GLY A 76 10.95 2.70 0.99
CA GLY A 76 11.43 1.48 0.35
C GLY A 76 12.75 0.97 0.93
N ALA A 77 13.72 1.86 1.15
CA ALA A 77 14.97 1.52 1.83
C ALA A 77 14.73 0.89 3.22
N ARG A 78 13.83 1.46 4.03
CA ARG A 78 13.45 0.87 5.32
C ARG A 78 12.73 -0.47 5.19
N HIS A 79 11.99 -0.69 4.11
CA HIS A 79 11.32 -1.97 3.87
C HIS A 79 12.32 -3.12 3.66
N VAL A 80 13.53 -2.82 3.17
CA VAL A 80 14.64 -3.80 3.14
C VAL A 80 15.01 -4.23 4.55
N GLU A 81 15.14 -3.28 5.48
CA GLU A 81 15.45 -3.57 6.89
C GLU A 81 14.36 -4.43 7.56
N TYR A 82 13.12 -4.33 7.07
CA TYR A 82 11.99 -5.12 7.55
C TYR A 82 11.91 -6.51 6.91
N GLY A 83 12.79 -6.84 5.96
CA GLY A 83 12.77 -8.11 5.23
C GLY A 83 11.73 -8.16 4.10
N ALA A 84 11.26 -7.01 3.60
CA ALA A 84 10.38 -7.00 2.45
C ALA A 84 11.14 -7.33 1.16
N GLU A 85 10.55 -8.17 0.33
CA GLU A 85 11.05 -8.56 -0.98
C GLU A 85 10.12 -8.04 -2.07
N GLU A 86 10.62 -7.96 -3.30
CA GLU A 86 9.84 -7.53 -4.46
C GLU A 86 8.53 -8.31 -4.61
N ALA A 87 8.57 -9.63 -4.40
CA ALA A 87 7.41 -10.51 -4.47
C ALA A 87 6.30 -10.13 -3.47
N HIS A 88 6.63 -9.50 -2.34
CA HIS A 88 5.64 -9.10 -1.34
C HIS A 88 4.75 -7.92 -1.81
N TYR A 89 5.25 -7.05 -2.70
CA TYR A 89 4.49 -5.88 -3.15
C TYR A 89 3.26 -6.28 -3.96
N ALA A 90 3.37 -7.30 -4.82
CA ALA A 90 2.26 -7.77 -5.65
C ALA A 90 1.09 -8.26 -4.79
N VAL A 91 1.35 -9.06 -3.75
CA VAL A 91 0.29 -9.54 -2.85
C VAL A 91 -0.27 -8.42 -2.00
N VAL A 92 0.55 -7.50 -1.49
CA VAL A 92 0.09 -6.34 -0.72
C VAL A 92 -0.86 -5.47 -1.55
N GLY A 93 -0.49 -5.17 -2.80
CA GLY A 93 -1.33 -4.37 -3.70
C GLY A 93 -2.66 -5.04 -3.99
N ALA A 94 -2.64 -6.31 -4.39
CA ALA A 94 -3.86 -7.06 -4.67
C ALA A 94 -4.78 -7.17 -3.44
N THR A 95 -4.23 -7.44 -2.26
CA THR A 95 -4.99 -7.53 -1.02
C THR A 95 -5.60 -6.19 -0.62
N LEU A 96 -4.85 -5.08 -0.74
CA LEU A 96 -5.36 -3.74 -0.43
C LEU A 96 -6.52 -3.37 -1.35
N ILE A 97 -6.36 -3.55 -2.66
CA ILE A 97 -7.39 -3.22 -3.65
C ILE A 97 -8.62 -4.10 -3.44
N GLY A 98 -8.44 -5.39 -3.15
CA GLY A 98 -9.52 -6.31 -2.80
C GLY A 98 -10.29 -5.87 -1.55
N ALA A 99 -9.58 -5.44 -0.49
CA ALA A 99 -10.21 -4.92 0.72
C ALA A 99 -10.99 -3.62 0.45
N MET A 100 -10.48 -2.72 -0.38
CA MET A 100 -11.22 -1.52 -0.80
C MET A 100 -12.50 -1.86 -1.55
N ALA A 101 -12.44 -2.84 -2.46
CA ALA A 101 -13.61 -3.33 -3.18
C ALA A 101 -14.65 -3.95 -2.23
N GLU A 102 -14.22 -4.76 -1.26
CA GLU A 102 -15.11 -5.37 -0.27
C GLU A 102 -15.80 -4.32 0.61
N ILE A 103 -15.07 -3.28 1.06
CA ILE A 103 -15.63 -2.17 1.85
C ILE A 103 -16.60 -1.31 1.03
N ALA A 104 -16.30 -1.04 -0.23
CA ALA A 104 -17.14 -0.25 -1.12
C ALA A 104 -18.37 -1.01 -1.65
N GLY A 105 -18.33 -2.35 -1.67
CA GLY A 105 -19.44 -3.19 -2.09
C GLY A 105 -19.89 -2.91 -3.53
N GLU A 106 -21.21 -2.82 -3.75
CA GLU A 106 -21.80 -2.59 -5.09
C GLU A 106 -21.40 -1.26 -5.73
N ALA A 107 -20.90 -0.30 -4.94
CA ALA A 107 -20.39 0.97 -5.47
C ALA A 107 -19.01 0.83 -6.13
N TRP A 108 -18.29 -0.28 -5.91
CA TRP A 108 -17.00 -0.52 -6.54
C TRP A 108 -17.17 -0.91 -8.01
N THR A 109 -16.40 -0.28 -8.89
CA THR A 109 -16.42 -0.56 -10.33
C THR A 109 -15.08 -1.11 -10.81
N PRO A 110 -15.03 -1.85 -11.94
CA PRO A 110 -13.77 -2.32 -12.51
C PRO A 110 -12.75 -1.21 -12.77
N ALA A 111 -13.21 -0.04 -13.22
CA ALA A 111 -12.36 1.13 -13.47
C ALA A 111 -11.62 1.62 -12.22
N TYR A 112 -12.24 1.48 -11.03
CA TYR A 112 -11.57 1.82 -9.77
C TYR A 112 -10.43 0.85 -9.47
N GLY A 113 -10.65 -0.45 -9.66
CA GLY A 113 -9.61 -1.48 -9.49
C GLY A 113 -8.43 -1.27 -10.44
N GLU A 114 -8.69 -0.94 -11.71
CA GLU A 114 -7.66 -0.62 -12.69
C GLU A 114 -6.85 0.62 -12.30
N ALA A 115 -7.53 1.70 -11.91
CA ALA A 115 -6.87 2.93 -11.49
C ALA A 115 -5.99 2.73 -10.25
N TRP A 116 -6.47 1.99 -9.25
CA TRP A 116 -5.69 1.65 -8.05
C TRP A 116 -4.52 0.71 -8.36
N THR A 117 -4.68 -0.22 -9.30
CA THR A 117 -3.58 -1.08 -9.74
C THR A 117 -2.46 -0.26 -10.38
N GLU A 118 -2.81 0.69 -11.25
CA GLU A 118 -1.85 1.61 -11.86
C GLU A 118 -1.15 2.47 -10.79
N ALA A 119 -1.91 3.09 -9.90
CA ALA A 119 -1.38 3.96 -8.84
C ALA A 119 -0.47 3.20 -7.87
N PHE A 120 -0.87 2.00 -7.45
CA PHE A 120 -0.05 1.14 -6.60
C PHE A 120 1.25 0.74 -7.30
N GLY A 121 1.20 0.41 -8.60
CA GLY A 121 2.39 0.10 -9.40
C GLY A 121 3.42 1.23 -9.41
N VAL A 122 2.97 2.48 -9.54
CA VAL A 122 3.84 3.67 -9.47
C VAL A 122 4.49 3.78 -8.09
N VAL A 123 3.71 3.68 -7.01
CA VAL A 123 4.23 3.78 -5.63
C VAL A 123 5.22 2.65 -5.33
N ALA A 124 4.86 1.41 -5.68
CA ALA A 124 5.69 0.23 -5.47
C ALA A 124 7.00 0.34 -6.25
N GLY A 125 6.96 0.80 -7.51
CA GLY A 125 8.17 1.02 -8.33
C GLY A 125 9.17 1.96 -7.66
N VAL A 126 8.70 3.12 -7.17
CA VAL A 126 9.57 4.08 -6.47
C VAL A 126 10.13 3.52 -5.16
N MET A 127 9.34 2.73 -4.42
CA MET A 127 9.82 2.05 -3.22
C MET A 127 10.88 1.00 -3.55
N LEU A 128 10.69 0.23 -4.62
CA LEU A 128 11.65 -0.77 -5.08
C LEU A 128 12.97 -0.15 -5.55
N GLU A 129 12.94 1.01 -6.20
CA GLU A 129 14.15 1.79 -6.50
C GLU A 129 14.94 2.12 -5.22
N GLY A 130 14.26 2.67 -4.21
CA GLY A 130 14.90 2.98 -2.92
C GLY A 130 15.40 1.74 -2.17
N ALA A 131 14.70 0.62 -2.31
CA ALA A 131 15.14 -0.67 -1.77
C ALA A 131 16.43 -1.16 -2.45
N ALA A 132 16.49 -1.10 -3.78
CA ALA A 132 17.66 -1.50 -4.54
C ALA A 132 18.89 -0.64 -4.20
N GLU A 133 18.73 0.69 -4.08
CA GLU A 133 19.78 1.60 -3.64
C GLU A 133 20.33 1.23 -2.25
N ALA A 134 19.44 0.91 -1.30
CA ALA A 134 19.85 0.51 0.05
C ALA A 134 20.58 -0.84 0.06
N GLN A 135 20.12 -1.82 -0.73
CA GLN A 135 20.78 -3.12 -0.85
C GLN A 135 22.18 -3.00 -1.43
N LEU A 136 22.38 -2.16 -2.45
CA LEU A 136 23.71 -1.88 -3.02
C LEU A 136 24.64 -1.24 -1.99
N ALA A 137 24.15 -0.32 -1.17
CA ALA A 137 24.94 0.32 -0.13
C ALA A 137 25.35 -0.65 1.00
N ILE A 138 24.52 -1.65 1.31
CA ILE A 138 24.86 -2.72 2.28
C ILE A 138 25.93 -3.66 1.73
N ALA A 139 25.94 -3.89 0.41
CA ALA A 139 26.85 -4.82 -0.25
C ALA A 139 28.25 -4.23 -0.56
N ALA A 140 28.43 -2.92 -0.38
CA ALA A 140 29.68 -2.19 -0.65
C ALA A 140 30.56 -2.05 0.60
#